data_AF-A0A2V4C0V6-F1
#
_entry.id   AF-A0A2V4C0V6-F1
#
_cell.length_a   1.000
_cell.length_b   1.000
_cell.length_c   1.000
_cell.angle_alpha   90.00
_cell.angle_beta   90.00
_cell.angle_gamma   90.00
#
_symmetry.space_group_name_H-M   'P 1'
#
loop_
_entity.id
_entity.type
_entity.pdbx_description
1 polymer ?
#
loop_
_entity_poly.entity_id
_entity_poly.type
_entity_poly.pdbx_seq_one_letter_code
_entity_poly.pdbx_strand_id
1 'polypeptide(L)'
;MKFTIRVFIILSLLLSSQSFFAQEVSSPSEKSIQEAKKASEHQKKIDKEQKRIEKHQREVKSAEKSIEKTEKKIEKQKAVNEKIASKFTSKSNSEEETQKLKIKLSEQELKIHKLELKLIEQKKELDKLRASF
;
A
#
# COMPACT_ATOMS: atom_id res chain seq x y z
N MET A 1 16.39 -53.43 -62.05
CA MET A 1 16.99 -53.60 -60.71
C MET A 1 17.62 -52.34 -60.11
N LYS A 2 18.24 -51.43 -60.88
CA LYS A 2 18.95 -50.27 -60.31
C LYS A 2 18.04 -49.20 -59.67
N PHE A 3 16.80 -49.04 -60.13
CA PHE A 3 15.87 -48.03 -59.62
C PHE A 3 15.23 -48.42 -58.27
N THR A 4 14.79 -49.67 -58.15
CA THR A 4 14.19 -50.19 -56.91
C THR A 4 15.16 -50.19 -55.74
N ILE A 5 16.43 -50.52 -55.97
CA ILE A 5 17.48 -50.45 -54.94
C ILE A 5 17.72 -49.00 -54.48
N ARG A 6 17.72 -48.03 -55.41
CA ARG A 6 17.87 -46.61 -55.06
C ARG A 6 16.72 -46.08 -54.22
N VAL A 7 15.48 -46.45 -54.58
CA VAL A 7 14.28 -46.06 -53.81
C VAL A 7 14.30 -46.68 -52.42
N PHE A 8 14.73 -47.95 -52.29
CA PHE A 8 14.84 -48.62 -50.99
C PHE A 8 15.88 -47.95 -50.08
N ILE A 9 17.05 -47.58 -50.61
CA ILE A 9 18.09 -46.89 -49.85
C ILE A 9 17.61 -45.51 -49.37
N ILE A 10 16.93 -44.75 -50.22
CA ILE A 10 16.39 -43.43 -49.87
C ILE A 10 15.31 -43.56 -48.77
N LEU A 11 14.45 -44.58 -48.87
CA LEU A 11 13.42 -44.85 -47.87
C LEU A 11 14.01 -45.28 -46.52
N SER A 12 15.05 -46.11 -46.51
CA SER A 12 15.79 -46.48 -45.29
C SER A 12 16.48 -45.28 -44.63
N LEU A 13 17.06 -44.37 -45.43
CA LEU A 13 17.68 -43.15 -44.91
C LEU A 13 16.63 -42.21 -44.29
N LEU A 14 15.47 -42.06 -44.94
CA LEU A 14 14.35 -41.26 -44.41
C LEU A 14 13.82 -41.84 -43.09
N LEU A 15 13.69 -43.16 -42.97
CA LEU A 15 13.24 -43.81 -41.73
C LEU A 15 14.26 -43.68 -40.58
N SER A 16 15.56 -43.69 -40.89
CA SER A 16 16.61 -43.47 -39.88
C SER A 16 16.71 -42.02 -39.38
N SER A 17 16.27 -41.04 -40.18
CA SER A 17 16.31 -39.62 -39.78
C SER A 17 15.28 -39.24 -38.71
N GLN A 18 14.20 -40.02 -38.53
CA GLN A 18 13.22 -39.76 -37.48
C GLN A 18 13.68 -40.24 -36.10
N SER A 19 14.56 -41.24 -36.04
CA SER A 19 15.03 -41.85 -34.80
C SER A 19 15.98 -40.96 -33.98
N PHE A 20 16.52 -39.89 -34.59
CA PHE A 20 17.51 -39.02 -33.96
C PHE A 20 16.91 -37.77 -33.29
N PHE A 21 15.72 -37.32 -33.73
CA PHE A 21 15.06 -36.12 -33.19
C PHE A 21 14.24 -36.36 -31.92
N ALA A 22 14.00 -37.62 -31.54
CA ALA A 22 13.18 -37.96 -30.37
C ALA A 22 13.99 -38.13 -29.07
N GLN A 23 15.33 -38.16 -29.13
CA GLN A 23 16.19 -38.46 -27.98
C GLN A 23 16.89 -37.23 -27.36
N GLU A 24 16.59 -36.02 -27.84
CA GLU A 24 17.13 -34.77 -27.27
C GLU A 24 16.09 -33.97 -26.47
N VAL A 25 15.11 -34.66 -25.89
CA VAL A 25 14.41 -34.12 -24.72
C VAL A 25 15.24 -34.52 -23.51
N SER A 26 16.40 -33.87 -23.34
CA SER A 26 17.26 -34.10 -22.18
C SER A 26 16.41 -33.89 -20.93
N SER A 27 16.14 -34.96 -20.19
CA SER A 27 15.57 -34.89 -18.85
C SER A 27 16.31 -33.79 -18.09
N PRO A 28 15.63 -32.76 -17.54
CA PRO A 28 16.30 -31.66 -16.87
C PRO A 28 17.25 -32.24 -15.83
N SER A 29 18.54 -31.88 -15.92
CA SER A 29 19.55 -32.37 -14.98
C SER A 29 19.07 -32.08 -13.55
N GLU A 30 19.39 -32.96 -12.59
CA GLU A 30 18.98 -32.77 -11.19
C GLU A 30 19.34 -31.37 -10.66
N LYS A 31 20.45 -30.79 -11.14
CA LYS A 31 20.87 -29.41 -10.87
C LYS A 31 19.85 -28.38 -11.35
N SER A 32 19.35 -28.50 -12.58
CA SER A 32 18.33 -27.59 -13.12
C SER A 32 16.99 -27.68 -12.38
N ILE A 33 16.59 -28.88 -11.94
CA ILE A 33 15.39 -29.08 -11.12
C ILE A 33 15.58 -28.42 -9.74
N GLN A 34 16.77 -28.57 -9.14
CA GLN A 34 17.09 -27.98 -7.85
C GLN A 34 17.17 -26.46 -7.90
N GLU A 35 17.74 -25.90 -8.97
CA GLU A 35 17.77 -24.46 -9.23
C GLU A 35 16.37 -23.89 -9.45
N ALA A 36 15.52 -24.57 -10.24
CA ALA A 36 14.13 -24.18 -10.43
C ALA A 36 13.34 -24.19 -9.10
N LYS A 37 13.58 -25.18 -8.23
CA LYS A 37 12.99 -25.21 -6.88
C LYS A 37 13.44 -24.03 -6.03
N LYS A 38 14.75 -23.74 -5.98
CA LYS A 38 15.29 -22.58 -5.25
C LYS A 38 14.73 -21.26 -5.79
N ALA A 39 14.70 -21.09 -7.11
CA ALA A 39 14.13 -19.90 -7.76
C ALA A 39 12.65 -19.72 -7.40
N SER A 40 11.85 -20.80 -7.44
CA SER A 40 10.45 -20.79 -7.00
C SER A 40 10.29 -20.43 -5.52
N GLU A 41 11.17 -20.93 -4.64
CA GLU A 41 11.16 -20.55 -3.23
C GLU A 41 11.50 -19.08 -3.00
N HIS A 42 12.49 -18.55 -3.72
CA HIS A 42 12.83 -17.13 -3.69
C HIS A 42 11.68 -16.27 -4.20
N GLN A 43 11.03 -16.65 -5.30
CA GLN A 43 9.84 -15.96 -5.81
C GLN A 43 8.73 -15.92 -4.76
N LYS A 44 8.43 -17.05 -4.11
CA LYS A 44 7.42 -17.10 -3.04
C LYS A 44 7.78 -16.20 -1.85
N LYS A 45 9.06 -16.06 -1.50
CA LYS A 45 9.51 -15.15 -0.45
C LYS A 45 9.33 -13.69 -0.87
N ILE A 46 9.70 -13.35 -2.11
CA ILE A 46 9.51 -12.01 -2.68
C ILE A 46 8.02 -11.66 -2.70
N ASP A 47 7.16 -12.54 -3.18
CA ASP A 47 5.71 -12.31 -3.23
C ASP A 47 5.12 -12.08 -1.83
N LYS A 48 5.63 -12.79 -0.81
CA LYS A 48 5.21 -12.59 0.59
C LYS A 48 5.66 -11.24 1.11
N GLU A 49 6.91 -10.86 0.90
CA GLU A 49 7.43 -9.56 1.34
C GLU A 49 6.74 -8.40 0.61
N GLN A 50 6.47 -8.53 -0.70
CA GLN A 50 5.71 -7.54 -1.46
C GLN A 50 4.30 -7.35 -0.88
N LYS A 51 3.60 -8.44 -0.55
CA LYS A 51 2.29 -8.35 0.12
C LYS A 51 2.36 -7.67 1.49
N ARG A 52 3.44 -7.90 2.25
CA ARG A 52 3.67 -7.23 3.54
C ARG A 52 3.91 -5.73 3.36
N ILE A 53 4.76 -5.35 2.40
CA ILE A 53 5.01 -3.95 2.01
C ILE A 53 3.69 -3.27 1.61
N GLU A 54 2.92 -3.88 0.72
CA GLU A 54 1.66 -3.30 0.25
C GLU A 54 0.64 -3.11 1.37
N LYS A 55 0.52 -4.10 2.26
CA LYS A 55 -0.35 -4.00 3.44
C LYS A 55 0.10 -2.84 4.33
N HIS A 56 1.39 -2.76 4.63
CA HIS A 56 1.94 -1.69 5.45
C HIS A 56 1.71 -0.30 4.85
N GLN A 57 1.96 -0.14 3.54
CA GLN A 57 1.69 1.12 2.83
C GLN A 57 0.22 1.53 2.90
N ARG A 58 -0.73 0.58 2.84
CA ARG A 58 -2.16 0.88 2.98
C ARG A 58 -2.50 1.37 4.38
N GLU A 59 -1.91 0.76 5.41
CA GLU A 59 -2.11 1.17 6.81
C GLU A 59 -1.57 2.59 7.04
N VAL A 60 -0.36 2.89 6.56
CA VAL A 60 0.25 4.23 6.61
C VAL A 60 -0.64 5.27 5.92
N LYS A 61 -1.08 5.01 4.68
CA LYS A 61 -1.98 5.91 3.94
C LYS A 61 -3.31 6.12 4.65
N SER A 62 -3.84 5.10 5.31
CA SER A 62 -5.09 5.21 6.07
C SER A 62 -4.91 6.12 7.29
N ALA A 63 -3.81 5.96 8.03
CA ALA A 63 -3.47 6.80 9.17
C ALA A 63 -3.25 8.27 8.75
N GLU A 64 -2.54 8.52 7.65
CA GLU A 64 -2.34 9.86 7.08
C GLU A 64 -3.67 10.54 6.72
N LYS A 65 -4.59 9.82 6.06
CA LYS A 65 -5.94 10.34 5.76
C LYS A 65 -6.75 10.65 7.02
N SER A 66 -6.55 9.89 8.09
CA SER A 66 -7.22 10.13 9.37
C SER A 66 -6.70 11.42 10.03
N ILE A 67 -5.38 11.63 9.99
CA ILE A 67 -4.72 12.86 10.45
C ILE A 67 -5.24 14.07 9.68
N GLU A 68 -5.27 14.01 8.35
CA GLU A 68 -5.75 15.10 7.50
C GLU A 68 -7.21 15.47 7.82
N LYS A 69 -8.06 14.48 8.08
CA LYS A 69 -9.46 14.72 8.50
C LYS A 69 -9.54 15.42 9.86
N THR A 70 -8.67 15.06 10.81
CA THR A 70 -8.61 15.72 12.12
C THR A 70 -8.11 17.16 11.98
N GLU A 71 -7.08 17.40 11.18
CA GLU A 71 -6.55 18.74 10.90
C GLU A 71 -7.62 19.65 10.28
N LYS A 72 -8.34 19.16 9.25
CA LYS A 72 -9.48 19.89 8.65
C LYS A 72 -10.59 20.20 9.64
N LYS A 73 -10.84 19.33 10.64
CA LYS A 73 -11.83 19.60 11.69
C LYS A 73 -11.35 20.70 12.64
N ILE A 74 -10.07 20.66 13.02
CA ILE A 74 -9.45 21.70 13.86
C ILE A 74 -9.54 23.06 13.15
N GLU A 75 -9.17 23.13 11.88
CA GLU A 75 -9.22 24.36 11.08
C GLU A 75 -10.63 24.95 11.01
N LYS A 76 -11.64 24.12 10.69
CA LYS A 76 -13.05 24.55 10.71
C LYS A 76 -13.47 25.08 12.08
N GLN A 77 -13.03 24.43 13.15
CA GLN A 77 -13.38 24.81 14.50
C GLN A 77 -12.70 26.13 14.93
N LYS A 78 -11.44 26.34 14.53
CA LYS A 78 -10.71 27.60 14.71
C LYS A 78 -11.38 28.75 13.97
N ALA A 79 -11.80 28.55 12.72
CA ALA A 79 -12.55 29.55 11.95
C ALA A 79 -13.90 29.91 12.59
N VAL A 80 -14.61 28.93 13.19
CA VAL A 80 -15.82 29.21 13.97
C VAL A 80 -15.49 30.02 15.23
N ASN A 81 -14.40 29.70 15.91
CA ASN A 81 -13.98 30.40 17.13
C ASN A 81 -13.58 31.85 16.84
N GLU A 82 -12.85 32.11 15.75
CA GLU A 82 -12.51 33.46 15.27
C GLU A 82 -13.77 34.29 14.96
N LYS A 83 -14.79 33.69 14.35
CA LYS A 83 -16.08 34.35 14.09
C LYS A 83 -16.85 34.71 15.37
N ILE A 84 -16.67 33.94 16.45
CA ILE A 84 -17.27 34.23 17.75
C ILE A 84 -16.46 35.34 18.44
N ALA A 85 -15.12 35.28 18.37
CA ALA A 85 -14.23 36.30 18.89
C ALA A 85 -14.47 37.67 18.23
N SER A 86 -14.70 37.72 16.92
CA SER A 86 -15.01 38.99 16.22
C SER A 86 -16.37 39.58 16.59
N LYS A 87 -17.35 38.75 16.97
CA LYS A 87 -18.63 39.23 17.55
C LYS A 87 -18.47 39.79 18.97
N PHE A 88 -17.42 39.38 19.68
CA PHE A 88 -17.06 39.90 20.99
C PHE A 88 -16.51 41.34 20.89
N THR A 89 -15.78 41.66 19.82
CA THR A 89 -15.16 42.98 19.62
C THR A 89 -16.10 44.01 18.98
N SER A 90 -17.20 43.58 18.35
CA SER A 90 -18.24 44.50 17.85
C SER A 90 -19.09 45.06 19.00
N LYS A 91 -18.99 46.36 19.21
CA LYS A 91 -19.44 47.13 20.38
C LYS A 91 -20.97 47.33 20.40
N SER A 92 -21.75 46.33 20.87
CA SER A 92 -23.15 46.54 21.30
C SER A 92 -23.76 45.40 22.15
N ASN A 93 -22.95 44.53 22.77
CA ASN A 93 -23.50 43.39 23.52
C ASN A 93 -23.83 43.77 24.97
N SER A 94 -24.96 43.28 25.48
CA SER A 94 -25.28 43.32 26.90
C SER A 94 -24.22 42.54 27.71
N GLU A 95 -24.06 42.87 29.00
CA GLU A 95 -23.13 42.18 29.90
C GLU A 95 -23.44 40.67 29.99
N GLU A 96 -24.73 40.31 29.96
CA GLU A 96 -25.19 38.92 29.95
C GLU A 96 -24.86 38.20 28.63
N GLU A 97 -24.96 38.88 27.49
CA GLU A 97 -24.58 38.34 26.18
C GLU A 97 -23.07 38.14 26.07
N THR A 98 -22.30 39.06 26.65
CA THR A 98 -20.83 38.98 26.72
C THR A 98 -20.39 37.75 27.51
N GLN A 99 -21.03 37.46 28.64
CA GLN A 99 -20.76 36.25 29.43
C GLN A 99 -21.13 34.98 28.67
N LYS A 100 -22.31 34.93 28.00
CA LYS A 100 -22.71 33.78 27.17
C LYS A 100 -21.73 33.51 26.03
N LEU A 101 -21.25 34.56 25.36
CA LEU A 101 -20.24 34.45 24.31
C LEU A 101 -18.91 33.95 24.84
N LYS A 102 -18.48 34.40 26.04
CA LYS A 102 -17.25 33.94 26.69
C LYS A 102 -17.29 32.45 27.01
N ILE A 103 -18.40 31.96 27.60
CA ILE A 103 -18.60 30.53 27.87
C ILE A 103 -18.53 29.74 26.57
N LYS A 104 -19.23 30.20 25.53
CA LYS A 104 -19.23 29.55 24.22
C LYS A 104 -17.84 29.50 23.59
N LEU A 105 -17.05 30.57 23.70
CA LEU A 105 -15.67 30.61 23.21
C LEU A 105 -14.81 29.56 23.92
N SER A 106 -14.84 29.54 25.25
CA SER A 106 -14.08 28.56 26.05
C SER A 106 -14.51 27.11 25.78
N GLU A 107 -15.80 26.85 25.57
CA GLU A 107 -16.27 25.52 25.16
C GLU A 107 -15.70 25.08 23.79
N GLN A 108 -15.60 26.01 22.83
CA GLN A 108 -15.03 25.71 21.53
C GLN A 108 -13.52 25.53 21.59
N GLU A 109 -12.81 26.32 22.40
CA GLU A 109 -11.38 26.14 22.68
C GLU A 109 -11.09 24.77 23.30
N LEU A 110 -11.90 24.34 24.28
CA LEU A 110 -11.79 22.99 24.85
C LEU A 110 -11.99 21.89 23.80
N LYS A 111 -12.93 22.08 22.86
CA LYS A 111 -13.12 21.13 21.75
C LYS A 111 -11.92 21.11 20.80
N ILE A 112 -11.33 22.28 20.51
CA ILE A 112 -10.11 22.38 19.70
C ILE A 112 -8.96 21.64 20.39
N HIS A 113 -8.71 21.89 21.68
CA HIS A 113 -7.64 21.21 22.41
C HIS A 113 -7.82 19.70 22.47
N LYS A 114 -9.06 19.21 22.66
CA LYS A 114 -9.35 17.77 22.58
C LYS A 114 -8.99 17.17 21.20
N LEU A 115 -9.26 17.90 20.12
CA LEU A 115 -8.89 17.47 18.77
C LEU A 115 -7.37 17.55 18.53
N GLU A 116 -6.69 18.57 19.07
CA GLU A 116 -5.24 18.72 18.98
C GLU A 116 -4.51 17.60 19.74
N LEU A 117 -4.99 17.22 20.93
CA LEU A 117 -4.48 16.06 21.66
C LEU A 117 -4.64 14.76 20.85
N LYS A 118 -5.82 14.56 20.26
CA LYS A 118 -6.07 13.42 19.37
C LYS A 118 -5.14 13.43 18.15
N LEU A 119 -4.88 14.60 17.57
CA LEU A 119 -3.96 14.74 16.43
C LEU A 119 -2.53 14.33 16.80
N ILE A 120 -2.06 14.73 17.99
CA ILE A 120 -0.74 14.35 18.51
C ILE A 120 -0.65 12.82 18.67
N GLU A 121 -1.68 12.21 19.25
CA GLU A 121 -1.74 10.75 19.41
C GLU A 121 -1.72 10.03 18.06
N GLN A 122 -2.50 10.48 17.09
CA GLN A 122 -2.51 9.94 15.73
C GLN A 122 -1.14 10.07 15.03
N LYS A 123 -0.44 11.20 15.19
CA LYS A 123 0.92 11.38 14.64
C LYS A 123 1.92 10.42 15.30
N LYS A 124 1.83 10.24 16.62
CA LYS A 124 2.67 9.28 17.36
C LYS A 124 2.41 7.84 16.92
N GLU A 125 1.15 7.47 16.67
CA GLU A 125 0.80 6.15 16.12
C GLU A 125 1.35 5.95 14.71
N LEU A 126 1.24 6.96 13.85
CA LEU A 126 1.81 6.93 12.50
C LEU A 126 3.33 6.76 12.53
N ASP A 127 4.03 7.46 13.42
CA ASP A 127 5.49 7.34 13.56
C ASP A 127 5.89 5.95 14.03
N LYS A 128 5.16 5.38 15.01
CA LYS A 128 5.35 3.98 15.43
C LYS A 128 5.09 3.00 14.30
N LEU A 129 4.05 3.23 13.51
CA LEU A 129 3.71 2.39 12.37
C LEU A 129 4.87 2.42 11.37
N ARG A 130 5.33 3.60 10.95
CA ARG A 130 6.48 3.77 10.05
C ARG A 130 7.78 3.14 10.58
N ALA A 131 8.00 3.18 11.89
CA ALA A 131 9.18 2.57 12.52
C ALA A 131 9.08 1.03 12.67
N SER A 132 7.87 0.46 12.55
CA SER A 132 7.63 -0.98 12.71
C SER A 132 7.81 -1.82 11.44
N PHE A 133 8.07 -1.16 10.31
CA PHE A 133 8.32 -1.77 9.01
C PHE A 133 9.81 -1.89 8.71
#